data_AF-A0A5K0YWV2-F1
#
_entry.id   AF-A0A5K0YWV2-F1
#
_cell.length_a   1.000
_cell.length_b   1.000
_cell.length_c   1.000
_cell.angle_alpha   90.00
_cell.angle_beta   90.00
_cell.angle_gamma   90.00
#
_symmetry.space_group_name_H-M   'P 1'
#
loop_
_entity.id
_entity.type
_entity.pdbx_description
1 polymer ?
#
loop_
_entity_poly.entity_id
_entity_poly.type
_entity_poly.pdbx_seq_one_letter_code
_entity_poly.pdbx_strand_id
1 'polypeptide(L)' 'WTPRDSLSAPISSAIYSCDGLLIYTGFCDGAVGVFEAESLRLRCRIAPSSYIPPSVS' A
#
# COMPACT_ATOMS: atom_id res chain seq x y z
N TRP A 1 -14.30 -10.69 -16.39
CA TRP A 1 -13.55 -10.02 -15.30
C TRP A 1 -12.14 -9.78 -15.83
N THR A 2 -11.70 -8.53 -15.91
CA THR A 2 -10.33 -8.15 -16.31
C THR A 2 -9.75 -7.31 -15.18
N PRO A 3 -8.57 -7.64 -14.60
CA PRO A 3 -7.96 -6.81 -13.57
C PRO A 3 -7.80 -5.39 -14.13
N ARG A 4 -8.46 -4.42 -13.50
CA ARG A 4 -8.59 -3.09 -14.12
C ARG A 4 -7.26 -2.34 -14.17
N ASP A 5 -6.32 -2.66 -13.31
CA ASP A 5 -4.92 -2.22 -13.39
C ASP A 5 -4.09 -3.27 -12.65
N SER A 6 -3.05 -3.81 -13.27
CA SER A 6 -2.11 -4.66 -12.55
C SER A 6 -1.34 -3.78 -11.57
N LEU A 7 -1.56 -3.98 -10.27
CA LEU A 7 -0.70 -3.38 -9.25
C LEU A 7 0.75 -3.70 -9.61
N SER A 8 1.61 -2.68 -9.55
CA SER A 8 3.03 -2.80 -9.92
C SER A 8 3.75 -3.91 -9.15
N ALA A 9 3.23 -4.31 -7.99
CA ALA A 9 3.64 -5.46 -7.22
C ALA A 9 2.44 -6.10 -6.49
N PRO A 10 2.48 -7.40 -6.18
CA PRO A 10 1.48 -8.06 -5.33
C PRO A 10 1.45 -7.49 -3.91
N ILE A 11 0.31 -7.62 -3.24
CA ILE A 11 0.15 -7.31 -1.81
C ILE A 11 0.76 -8.47 -1.00
N SER A 12 1.59 -8.14 -0.02
CA SER A 12 2.20 -9.09 0.92
C SER A 12 1.51 -9.08 2.29
N SER A 13 0.96 -7.95 2.72
CA SER A 13 0.30 -7.79 4.01
C SER A 13 -0.74 -6.67 4.00
N ALA A 14 -1.67 -6.71 4.96
CA ALA A 14 -2.65 -5.66 5.18
C ALA A 14 -3.07 -5.59 6.66
N ILE A 15 -3.33 -4.37 7.16
CA ILE A 15 -3.85 -4.10 8.51
C ILE A 15 -4.90 -2.97 8.48
N TYR A 16 -5.85 -2.99 9.40
CA TYR A 16 -6.77 -1.86 9.62
C TYR A 16 -6.13 -0.79 10.50
N SER A 17 -6.54 0.47 10.31
CA SER A 17 -6.33 1.54 11.30
C SER A 17 -7.16 1.31 12.56
N CYS A 18 -6.77 1.93 13.67
CA CYS A 18 -7.48 1.78 14.95
C CYS A 18 -8.93 2.29 14.90
N ASP A 19 -9.22 3.32 14.09
CA ASP A 19 -10.58 3.83 13.86
C ASP A 19 -11.38 2.99 12.85
N GLY A 20 -10.75 1.98 12.23
CA GLY A 20 -11.36 1.10 11.23
C GLY A 20 -11.66 1.77 9.89
N LEU A 21 -11.28 3.04 9.69
CA LEU A 21 -11.62 3.80 8.48
C LEU A 21 -10.66 3.56 7.32
N LEU A 22 -9.45 3.05 7.61
CA LEU A 22 -8.38 2.86 6.63
C LEU A 22 -7.83 1.43 6.67
N ILE A 23 -7.33 0.99 5.51
CA ILE A 23 -6.53 -0.22 5.37
C ILE A 23 -5.14 0.19 4.87
N TYR A 24 -4.11 -0.19 5.63
CA TYR A 24 -2.71 -0.08 5.22
C TYR A 24 -2.26 -1.41 4.66
N THR A 25 -1.66 -1.38 3.48
CA THR A 25 -1.17 -2.57 2.77
C THR A 25 0.33 -2.45 2.52
N GLY A 26 1.05 -3.56 2.69
CA GLY A 26 2.43 -3.71 2.23
C GLY A 26 2.46 -4.41 0.87
N PHE A 27 3.29 -3.90 -0.04
CA PHE A 27 3.54 -4.51 -1.35
C PHE A 27 4.90 -5.24 -1.38
N CYS A 28 5.04 -6.23 -2.27
CA CYS A 28 6.30 -6.97 -2.44
C CYS A 28 7.47 -6.12 -2.93
N ASP A 29 7.21 -4.98 -3.60
CA ASP A 29 8.26 -4.00 -3.97
C ASP A 29 8.59 -3.03 -2.83
N GLY A 30 8.06 -3.30 -1.64
CA GLY A 30 8.31 -2.54 -0.44
C GLY A 30 7.45 -1.30 -0.31
N ALA A 31 6.59 -0.93 -1.27
CA ALA A 31 5.71 0.22 -1.15
C ALA A 31 4.59 -0.01 -0.13
N VAL A 32 3.96 1.07 0.34
CA VAL A 32 2.77 1.01 1.21
C VAL A 32 1.57 1.65 0.55
N GLY A 33 0.43 0.97 0.52
CA GLY A 33 -0.84 1.51 0.00
C GLY A 33 -1.80 1.84 1.13
N VAL A 34 -2.45 3.00 1.05
CA VAL A 34 -3.50 3.43 1.99
C VAL A 34 -4.83 3.43 1.27
N PHE A 35 -5.77 2.61 1.73
CA PHE A 35 -7.09 2.44 1.15
C PHE A 35 -8.17 2.88 2.15
N GLU A 36 -9.29 3.37 1.63
CA GLU A 36 -10.52 3.47 2.41
C GLU A 36 -11.06 2.07 2.70
N ALA A 37 -11.44 1.81 3.96
CA ALA A 37 -11.94 0.51 4.37
C ALA A 37 -13.27 0.12 3.69
N GLU A 38 -14.16 1.08 3.49
CA GLU A 38 -15.50 0.85 2.94
C GLU A 38 -15.48 0.61 1.42
N SER A 39 -14.77 1.47 0.69
CA SER A 39 -14.80 1.49 -0.77
C SER A 39 -13.63 0.75 -1.43
N LEU A 40 -12.61 0.37 -0.64
CA LEU A 40 -11.30 -0.11 -1.12
C LEU A 40 -10.67 0.85 -2.15
N ARG A 41 -11.05 2.13 -2.10
CA ARG A 41 -10.47 3.14 -2.97
C ARG A 41 -9.08 3.50 -2.45
N LEU A 42 -8.08 3.44 -3.33
CA LEU A 42 -6.74 3.89 -3.03
C LEU A 42 -6.75 5.40 -2.77
N ARG A 43 -6.31 5.81 -1.58
CA ARG A 43 -6.08 7.22 -1.23
C ARG A 43 -4.71 7.67 -1.69
N CYS A 44 -3.67 6.90 -1.34
CA CYS A 44 -2.31 7.17 -1.75
C CYS A 44 -1.44 5.91 -1.68
N ARG A 45 -0.31 5.96 -2.40
CA ARG A 45 0.76 4.97 -2.35
C ARG A 45 2.05 5.66 -1.93
N ILE A 46 2.66 5.16 -0.87
CA ILE A 46 3.91 5.67 -0.30
C ILE A 46 5.05 4.87 -0.90
N ALA A 47 6.01 5.58 -1.50
CA ALA A 47 7.19 4.97 -2.09
C ALA A 47 8.15 4.48 -0.98
N PRO A 48 8.89 3.38 -1.20
CA PRO A 48 9.88 2.88 -0.23
C PRO A 48 10.90 3.95 0.17
N SER A 49 11.30 4.82 -0.77
CA SER A 49 12.24 5.92 -0.54
C SER A 49 11.79 6.95 0.49
N SER A 50 10.51 6.95 0.90
CA SER A 50 10.00 7.85 1.94
C SER A 50 10.34 7.42 3.36
N TYR A 51 10.72 6.15 3.60
CA TYR A 51 11.05 5.62 4.93
C TYR A 51 12.24 4.67 4.94
N ILE A 52 12.67 4.16 3.79
CA ILE A 52 13.95 3.45 3.66
C ILE A 52 15.03 4.51 3.45
N PRO A 53 15.97 4.67 4.39
CA PRO A 53 17.09 5.57 4.20
C PRO A 53 17.88 5.18 2.96
N PRO A 54 18.45 6.14 2.21
CA PRO A 54 19.40 5.80 1.16
C PRO A 54 20.51 4.96 1.78
N SER A 55 20.85 3.84 1.14
CA SER A 55 22.01 3.05 1.53
C SER A 55 23.24 3.95 1.45
N VAL A 56 23.91 4.20 2.58
CA VAL A 56 25.23 4.83 2.54
C VAL A 56 26.18 3.80 1.92
N SER A 57 26.74 4.12 0.75
CA SER A 57 27.86 3.36 0.17
C SER A 57 29.17 3.83 0.78
#